data_AF-A0A0F9JQ18-F1
#
_entry.id   AF-A0A0F9JQ18-F1
#
_cell.length_a   1.000
_cell.length_b   1.000
_cell.length_c   1.000
_cell.angle_alpha   90.00
_cell.angle_beta   90.00
_cell.angle_gamma   90.00
#
_symmetry.space_group_name_H-M   'P 1'
#
loop_
_entity.id
_entity.type
_entity.pdbx_description
1 polymer ?
#
loop_
_entity_poly.entity_id
_entity_poly.type
_entity_poly.pdbx_seq_one_letter_code
_entity_poly.pdbx_strand_id
1 'polypeptide(L)'
;MIFSKVIDIYQKYYICFHCLGRMFSLLATNTTNYERGNALLLSLTMQNHRNYLSGNEEIQDEAIFNLKLLAENACYLPAQKVLTNEGLDYKKKDSDKVCYLCHDVFSNIQKYIDKTIRILEEIEFNNFLIGSTPNSQIINQEDRFKVEFTLLEAESFKSHFNRIIGKNLKNTFKKSPEFTYPDVLIIYFIGFEAFKVELVLKSLFIFAKYNKLVRGIPQTHWFCKNCRGKGCELCNFSGKQYLTSVEEL
;
A
#
# COMPACT_ATOMS: atom_id res chain seq x y z
N MET A 1 -3.52 -20.38 20.37
CA MET A 1 -3.87 -20.87 19.00
C MET A 1 -4.28 -19.67 18.13
N ILE A 2 -4.39 -19.78 16.81
CA ILE A 2 -4.71 -18.61 15.94
C ILE A 2 -5.99 -17.90 16.39
N PHE A 3 -7.06 -18.66 16.66
CA PHE A 3 -8.35 -18.11 17.09
C PHE A 3 -8.29 -17.35 18.41
N SER A 4 -7.49 -17.80 19.39
CA SER A 4 -7.32 -17.06 20.64
C SER A 4 -6.69 -15.69 20.38
N LYS A 5 -5.66 -15.61 19.52
CA LYS A 5 -5.05 -14.32 19.13
C LYS A 5 -6.05 -13.40 18.43
N VAL A 6 -6.93 -13.94 17.59
CA VAL A 6 -7.97 -13.14 16.92
C VAL A 6 -8.95 -12.55 17.94
N ILE A 7 -9.36 -13.33 18.93
CA ILE A 7 -10.19 -12.85 20.04
C ILE A 7 -9.45 -11.75 20.83
N ASP A 8 -8.19 -11.98 21.22
CA ASP A 8 -7.36 -11.01 21.95
C ASP A 8 -7.23 -9.68 21.18
N ILE A 9 -7.06 -9.75 19.85
CA ILE A 9 -7.00 -8.58 18.98
C ILE A 9 -8.30 -7.77 19.07
N TYR A 10 -9.45 -8.41 18.86
CA TYR A 10 -10.73 -7.70 18.83
C TYR A 10 -11.23 -7.26 20.20
N GLN A 11 -10.68 -7.80 21.30
CA GLN A 11 -10.91 -7.24 22.64
C GLN A 11 -10.35 -5.83 22.78
N LYS A 12 -9.25 -5.50 22.07
CA LYS A 12 -8.55 -4.22 22.20
C LYS A 12 -8.74 -3.28 21.02
N TYR A 13 -8.68 -3.81 19.80
CA TYR A 13 -8.61 -2.99 18.59
C TYR A 13 -9.57 -3.49 17.52
N TYR A 14 -10.20 -2.56 16.82
CA TYR A 14 -10.84 -2.87 15.55
C TYR A 14 -9.79 -2.88 14.43
N ILE A 15 -9.72 -3.98 13.68
CA ILE A 15 -8.95 -4.08 12.43
C ILE A 15 -9.81 -4.64 11.30
N CYS A 16 -9.62 -4.15 10.08
CA CYS A 16 -10.33 -4.62 8.90
C CYS A 16 -9.84 -6.01 8.44
N PHE A 17 -10.59 -6.68 7.56
CA PHE A 17 -10.26 -8.03 7.09
C PHE A 17 -8.88 -8.10 6.41
N HIS A 18 -8.50 -7.07 5.64
CA HIS A 18 -7.17 -7.00 5.02
C HIS A 18 -6.07 -7.05 6.08
N CYS A 19 -6.18 -6.20 7.10
CA CYS A 19 -5.20 -6.14 8.18
C CYS A 19 -5.18 -7.42 9.00
N LEU A 20 -6.35 -7.99 9.34
CA LEU A 20 -6.45 -9.26 10.06
C LEU A 20 -5.75 -10.38 9.29
N GLY A 21 -6.12 -10.60 8.01
CA GLY A 21 -5.50 -11.64 7.21
C GLY A 21 -4.02 -11.38 6.91
N ARG A 22 -3.57 -10.13 6.98
CA ARG A 22 -2.15 -9.77 6.84
C ARG A 22 -1.34 -10.17 8.06
N MET A 23 -1.92 -10.14 9.26
CA MET A 23 -1.26 -10.61 10.50
C MET A 23 -0.97 -12.11 10.51
N PHE A 24 -1.62 -12.86 9.63
CA PHE A 24 -1.43 -14.31 9.47
C PHE A 24 -1.04 -14.66 8.02
N SER A 25 -0.42 -13.73 7.29
CA SER A 25 -0.22 -13.85 5.85
C SER A 25 0.72 -14.97 5.42
N LEU A 26 1.65 -15.40 6.28
CA LEU A 26 2.57 -16.50 5.99
C LEU A 26 1.90 -17.88 6.19
N LEU A 27 0.65 -17.92 6.67
CA LEU A 27 -0.14 -19.13 6.84
C LEU A 27 -1.11 -19.29 5.66
N ALA A 28 -1.08 -20.47 5.04
CA ALA A 28 -1.79 -20.80 3.81
C ALA A 28 -1.41 -19.93 2.59
N THR A 29 -1.38 -20.56 1.41
CA THR A 29 -1.00 -19.90 0.15
C THR A 29 -2.20 -19.80 -0.80
N ASN A 30 -2.02 -19.08 -1.91
CA ASN A 30 -3.03 -18.90 -2.96
C ASN A 30 -4.37 -18.30 -2.49
N THR A 31 -4.33 -17.41 -1.49
CA THR A 31 -5.47 -16.65 -0.98
C THR A 31 -5.09 -15.18 -0.81
N THR A 32 -6.08 -14.30 -0.82
CA THR A 32 -5.92 -12.89 -0.48
C THR A 32 -6.01 -12.68 1.03
N ASN A 33 -5.43 -11.58 1.53
CA ASN A 33 -5.53 -11.27 2.96
C ASN A 33 -6.98 -10.88 3.34
N TYR A 34 -7.77 -10.36 2.40
CA TYR A 34 -9.19 -10.15 2.62
C TYR A 34 -9.93 -11.47 2.89
N GLU A 35 -9.76 -12.45 1.99
CA GLU A 35 -10.36 -13.78 2.14
C GLU A 35 -9.89 -14.46 3.42
N ARG A 36 -8.59 -14.40 3.73
CA ARG A 36 -8.03 -14.98 4.96
C ARG A 36 -8.66 -14.35 6.21
N GLY A 37 -8.73 -13.01 6.26
CA GLY A 37 -9.35 -12.30 7.38
C GLY A 37 -10.82 -12.66 7.54
N ASN A 38 -11.58 -12.69 6.45
CA ASN A 38 -12.98 -13.10 6.47
C ASN A 38 -13.15 -14.56 6.91
N ALA A 39 -12.30 -15.48 6.43
CA ALA A 39 -12.35 -16.89 6.77
C ALA A 39 -12.07 -17.13 8.27
N LEU A 40 -11.14 -16.37 8.87
CA LEU A 40 -10.87 -16.44 10.31
C LEU A 40 -12.11 -16.07 11.12
N LEU A 41 -12.76 -14.95 10.79
CA LEU A 41 -13.97 -14.49 11.49
C LEU A 41 -15.17 -15.42 11.27
N LEU A 42 -15.33 -15.92 10.04
CA LEU A 42 -16.38 -16.88 9.72
C LEU A 42 -16.22 -18.18 10.52
N SER A 43 -15.01 -18.72 10.56
CA SER A 43 -14.71 -19.96 11.29
C SER A 43 -14.94 -19.80 12.78
N LEU A 44 -14.49 -18.68 13.37
CA LEU A 44 -14.77 -18.34 14.76
C LEU A 44 -16.27 -18.21 15.04
N THR A 45 -17.01 -17.56 14.14
CA THR A 45 -18.47 -17.41 14.27
C THR A 45 -19.15 -18.79 14.27
N MET A 46 -18.80 -19.65 13.32
CA MET A 46 -19.36 -21.01 13.23
C MET A 46 -19.03 -21.86 14.45
N GLN A 47 -17.78 -21.82 14.92
CA GLN A 47 -17.35 -22.57 16.10
C GLN A 47 -18.12 -22.12 17.36
N ASN A 48 -18.23 -20.81 17.58
CA ASN A 48 -18.94 -20.30 18.76
C ASN A 48 -20.44 -20.53 18.65
N HIS A 49 -21.05 -20.43 17.45
CA HIS A 49 -22.46 -20.79 17.28
C HIS A 49 -22.72 -22.27 17.58
N ARG A 50 -21.85 -23.18 17.11
CA ARG A 50 -21.93 -24.60 17.47
C ARG A 50 -21.80 -24.83 18.98
N ASN A 51 -20.88 -24.14 19.63
CA ASN A 51 -20.66 -24.24 21.07
C ASN A 51 -21.88 -23.77 21.86
N TYR A 52 -22.49 -22.66 21.44
CA TYR A 52 -23.74 -22.16 22.00
C TYR A 52 -24.88 -23.19 21.91
N LEU A 53 -24.98 -23.90 20.78
CA LEU A 53 -26.00 -24.94 20.58
C LEU A 53 -25.71 -26.26 21.33
N SER A 54 -24.55 -26.42 21.96
CA SER A 54 -24.16 -27.69 22.60
C SER A 54 -24.83 -27.94 23.95
N GLY A 55 -25.40 -26.90 24.58
CA GLY A 55 -26.17 -27.00 25.84
C GLY A 55 -25.35 -27.15 27.13
N ASN A 56 -24.02 -27.04 27.07
CA ASN A 56 -23.16 -26.93 28.25
C ASN A 56 -23.03 -25.46 28.66
N GLU A 57 -23.46 -25.10 29.88
CA GLU A 57 -23.54 -23.72 30.37
C GLU A 57 -22.21 -22.95 30.27
N GLU A 58 -21.09 -23.53 30.74
CA GLU A 58 -19.78 -22.85 30.70
C GLU A 58 -19.33 -22.55 29.26
N ILE A 59 -19.54 -23.51 28.36
CA ILE A 59 -19.19 -23.39 26.93
C ILE A 59 -20.11 -22.38 26.23
N GLN A 60 -21.37 -22.30 26.68
CA GLN A 60 -22.36 -21.40 26.12
C GLN A 60 -22.05 -19.94 26.46
N ASP A 61 -21.66 -19.65 27.71
CA ASP A 61 -21.31 -18.29 28.13
C ASP A 61 -20.08 -17.76 27.36
N GLU A 62 -19.05 -18.59 27.22
CA GLU A 62 -17.86 -18.23 26.43
C GLU A 62 -18.23 -17.99 24.95
N ALA A 63 -19.09 -18.84 24.39
CA ALA A 63 -19.56 -18.71 23.01
C ALA A 63 -20.34 -17.41 22.79
N ILE A 64 -21.25 -17.05 23.69
CA ILE A 64 -22.01 -15.80 23.63
C ILE A 64 -21.06 -14.60 23.73
N PHE A 65 -20.10 -14.63 24.66
CA PHE A 65 -19.10 -13.58 24.79
C PHE A 65 -18.32 -13.38 23.48
N ASN A 66 -17.81 -14.46 22.89
CA ASN A 66 -17.07 -14.40 21.63
C ASN A 66 -17.94 -13.93 20.47
N LEU A 67 -19.18 -14.40 20.34
CA LEU A 67 -20.10 -13.94 19.29
C LEU A 67 -20.39 -12.44 19.42
N LYS A 68 -20.63 -11.94 20.64
CA LYS A 68 -20.81 -10.51 20.91
C LYS A 68 -19.55 -9.73 20.54
N LEU A 69 -18.37 -10.23 20.90
CA LEU A 69 -17.10 -9.60 20.52
C LEU A 69 -16.96 -9.47 18.99
N LEU A 70 -17.26 -10.53 18.23
CA LEU A 70 -17.18 -10.50 16.76
C LEU A 70 -18.25 -9.56 16.16
N ALA A 71 -19.46 -9.56 16.72
CA ALA A 71 -20.55 -8.72 16.24
C ALA A 71 -20.32 -7.23 16.51
N GLU A 72 -19.84 -6.87 17.69
CA GLU A 72 -19.70 -5.50 18.17
C GLU A 72 -18.31 -4.90 17.92
N ASN A 73 -17.25 -5.69 18.17
CA ASN A 73 -15.88 -5.21 18.07
C ASN A 73 -15.30 -5.39 16.68
N ALA A 74 -15.48 -6.56 16.08
CA ALA A 74 -15.08 -6.82 14.69
C ALA A 74 -16.10 -6.31 13.66
N CYS A 75 -17.29 -5.85 14.11
CA CYS A 75 -18.39 -5.41 13.24
C CYS A 75 -18.76 -6.48 12.18
N TYR A 76 -18.69 -7.77 12.55
CA TYR A 76 -18.82 -8.87 11.61
C TYR A 76 -20.27 -9.28 11.39
N LEU A 77 -20.78 -9.04 10.18
CA LEU A 77 -22.19 -9.25 9.83
C LEU A 77 -22.71 -10.68 10.08
N PRO A 78 -21.98 -11.77 9.76
CA PRO A 78 -22.44 -13.12 10.10
C PRO A 78 -22.65 -13.34 11.60
N ALA A 79 -21.77 -12.82 12.47
CA ALA A 79 -21.94 -12.93 13.92
C ALA A 79 -23.16 -12.13 14.42
N GLN A 80 -23.38 -10.95 13.85
CA GLN A 80 -24.58 -10.13 14.12
C GLN A 80 -25.87 -10.89 13.78
N LYS A 81 -25.90 -11.57 12.62
CA LYS A 81 -27.05 -12.38 12.20
C LYS A 81 -27.29 -13.58 13.11
N VAL A 82 -26.23 -14.26 13.55
CA VAL A 82 -26.34 -15.37 14.52
C VAL A 82 -27.00 -14.87 15.80
N LEU A 83 -26.47 -13.79 16.40
CA LEU A 83 -27.04 -13.24 17.64
C LEU A 83 -28.51 -12.82 17.48
N THR A 84 -28.86 -12.14 16.39
CA THR A 84 -30.24 -11.75 16.11
C THR A 84 -31.17 -12.97 15.96
N ASN A 85 -30.75 -14.02 15.27
CA ASN A 85 -31.56 -15.21 15.04
C ASN A 85 -31.80 -16.01 16.34
N GLU A 86 -30.81 -16.05 17.23
CA GLU A 86 -30.91 -16.73 18.53
C GLU A 86 -31.57 -15.85 19.60
N GLY A 87 -32.06 -14.64 19.25
CA GLY A 87 -32.71 -13.72 20.19
C GLY A 87 -31.75 -13.12 21.23
N LEU A 88 -30.45 -13.03 20.92
CA LEU A 88 -29.42 -12.49 21.80
C LEU A 88 -29.13 -11.02 21.49
N ASP A 89 -29.19 -10.19 22.52
CA ASP A 89 -28.89 -8.76 22.40
C ASP A 89 -27.39 -8.49 22.18
N TYR A 90 -27.10 -7.54 21.28
CA TYR A 90 -25.77 -6.98 21.11
C TYR A 90 -25.85 -5.50 20.73
N LYS A 91 -24.81 -4.75 21.06
CA LYS A 91 -24.68 -3.33 20.72
C LYS A 91 -24.21 -3.20 19.28
N LYS A 92 -25.15 -2.96 18.37
CA LYS A 92 -24.80 -2.57 17.00
C LYS A 92 -24.06 -1.23 17.05
N LYS A 93 -22.73 -1.28 17.01
CA LYS A 93 -21.92 -0.08 16.77
C LYS A 93 -21.98 0.23 15.29
N ASP A 94 -22.41 1.44 14.95
CA ASP A 94 -22.33 1.94 13.58
C ASP A 94 -20.89 1.87 13.06
N SER A 95 -20.77 1.74 11.74
CA SER A 95 -19.55 1.41 10.99
C SER A 95 -18.45 2.47 11.04
N ASP A 96 -18.54 3.46 11.93
CA ASP A 96 -17.60 4.59 12.04
C ASP A 96 -16.25 4.20 12.66
N LYS A 97 -16.04 2.92 12.96
CA LYS A 97 -14.73 2.44 13.40
C LYS A 97 -13.75 2.43 12.23
N VAL A 98 -12.72 3.26 12.37
CA VAL A 98 -11.57 3.28 11.48
C VAL A 98 -10.60 2.17 11.88
N CYS A 99 -10.08 1.41 10.92
CA CYS A 99 -9.15 0.31 11.21
C CYS A 99 -7.88 0.82 11.92
N TYR A 100 -7.57 0.30 13.11
CA TYR A 100 -6.40 0.71 13.89
C TYR A 100 -5.07 0.61 13.12
N LEU A 101 -4.88 -0.39 12.26
CA LEU A 101 -3.60 -0.60 11.58
C LEU A 101 -3.42 0.23 10.30
N CYS A 102 -4.46 0.36 9.49
CA CYS A 102 -4.34 0.97 8.17
C CYS A 102 -5.14 2.25 7.98
N HIS A 103 -5.98 2.63 8.94
CA HIS A 103 -6.97 3.70 8.82
C HIS A 103 -7.67 3.71 7.45
N ASP A 104 -8.20 2.53 7.09
CA ASP A 104 -8.99 2.29 5.87
C ASP A 104 -8.28 2.57 4.54
N VAL A 105 -6.94 2.56 4.53
CA VAL A 105 -6.15 2.61 3.28
C VAL A 105 -6.54 1.47 2.34
N PHE A 106 -6.71 0.24 2.85
CA PHE A 106 -7.04 -0.92 2.00
C PHE A 106 -8.49 -0.93 1.54
N SER A 107 -9.43 -0.41 2.34
CA SER A 107 -10.83 -0.24 1.95
C SER A 107 -10.98 0.79 0.83
N ASN A 108 -10.11 1.80 0.82
CA ASN A 108 -10.11 2.89 -0.16
C ASN A 108 -9.04 2.72 -1.24
N ILE A 109 -8.72 1.50 -1.65
CA ILE A 109 -7.61 1.25 -2.58
C ILE A 109 -7.79 1.94 -3.95
N GLN A 110 -9.04 2.07 -4.40
CA GLN A 110 -9.38 2.62 -5.71
C GLN A 110 -8.85 4.05 -5.90
N LYS A 111 -8.85 4.88 -4.83
CA LYS A 111 -8.34 6.26 -4.90
C LYS A 111 -6.87 6.33 -5.31
N TYR A 112 -6.07 5.34 -4.92
CA TYR A 112 -4.64 5.26 -5.25
C TYR A 112 -4.46 4.86 -6.71
N ILE A 113 -5.27 3.91 -7.18
CA ILE A 113 -5.27 3.42 -8.56
C ILE A 113 -5.66 4.55 -9.51
N ASP A 114 -6.78 5.22 -9.25
CA ASP A 114 -7.30 6.29 -10.12
C ASP A 114 -6.31 7.46 -10.25
N LYS A 115 -5.67 7.85 -9.14
CA LYS A 115 -4.64 8.90 -9.17
C LYS A 115 -3.47 8.51 -10.04
N THR A 116 -3.02 7.26 -9.96
CA THR A 116 -1.90 6.76 -10.75
C THR A 116 -2.24 6.63 -12.22
N ILE A 117 -3.48 6.24 -12.56
CA ILE A 117 -3.96 6.22 -13.95
C ILE A 117 -3.85 7.61 -14.55
N ARG A 118 -4.40 8.63 -13.87
CA ARG A 118 -4.38 10.02 -14.34
C ARG A 118 -2.97 10.55 -14.61
N ILE A 119 -2.01 10.24 -13.73
CA ILE A 119 -0.62 10.73 -13.89
C ILE A 119 0.08 10.03 -15.06
N LEU A 120 -0.31 8.80 -15.40
CA LEU A 120 0.32 7.99 -16.45
C LEU A 120 -0.34 8.13 -17.83
N GLU A 121 -1.40 8.93 -17.98
CA GLU A 121 -2.16 9.07 -19.22
C GLU A 121 -1.29 9.51 -20.41
N GLU A 122 -0.32 10.40 -20.18
CA GLU A 122 0.56 10.96 -21.23
C GLU A 122 1.93 10.27 -21.32
N ILE A 123 2.14 9.17 -20.60
CA ILE A 123 3.44 8.51 -20.49
C ILE A 123 3.40 7.17 -21.21
N GLU A 124 4.31 6.99 -22.16
CA GLU A 124 4.53 5.70 -22.82
C GLU A 124 5.50 4.83 -22.00
N PHE A 125 5.11 3.58 -21.76
CA PHE A 125 5.90 2.60 -21.00
C PHE A 125 5.46 1.18 -21.34
N ASN A 126 6.35 0.18 -21.21
CA ASN A 126 6.00 -1.23 -21.45
C ASN A 126 5.86 -2.02 -20.15
N ASN A 127 6.60 -1.63 -19.12
CA ASN A 127 6.57 -2.24 -17.80
C ASN A 127 6.62 -1.16 -16.71
N PHE A 128 6.38 -1.56 -15.46
CA PHE A 128 6.42 -0.63 -14.33
C PHE A 128 6.87 -1.32 -13.05
N LEU A 129 7.20 -0.56 -12.02
CA LEU A 129 7.43 -1.08 -10.69
C LEU A 129 6.67 -0.25 -9.67
N ILE A 130 6.13 -0.91 -8.64
CA ILE A 130 5.45 -0.24 -7.52
C ILE A 130 6.37 -0.21 -6.31
N GLY A 131 6.65 1.00 -5.84
CA GLY A 131 7.29 1.27 -4.56
C GLY A 131 6.31 1.96 -3.61
N SER A 132 6.52 1.76 -2.31
CA SER A 132 5.83 2.55 -1.30
C SER A 132 6.75 2.93 -0.14
N THR A 133 6.45 4.07 0.42
CA THR A 133 7.10 4.69 1.57
C THR A 133 6.00 5.11 2.54
N PRO A 134 5.53 4.20 3.42
CA PRO A 134 4.59 4.54 4.48
C PRO A 134 5.25 5.46 5.51
N ASN A 135 4.50 6.39 6.08
CA ASN A 135 4.96 7.21 7.18
C ASN A 135 5.35 6.35 8.39
N SER A 136 6.31 6.83 9.18
CA SER A 136 6.82 6.12 10.37
C SER A 136 5.71 5.76 11.37
N GLN A 137 4.66 6.56 11.48
CA GLN A 137 3.49 6.26 12.30
C GLN A 137 2.85 4.91 11.95
N ILE A 138 2.67 4.62 10.65
CA ILE A 138 2.08 3.36 10.17
C ILE A 138 2.98 2.18 10.53
N ILE A 139 4.28 2.32 10.28
CA ILE A 139 5.28 1.27 10.52
C ILE A 139 5.37 0.97 12.03
N ASN A 140 5.54 2.01 12.84
CA ASN A 140 5.64 1.87 14.30
C ASN A 140 4.37 1.28 14.91
N GLN A 141 3.19 1.69 14.43
CA GLN A 141 1.92 1.16 14.91
C GLN A 141 1.75 -0.32 14.55
N GLU A 142 2.15 -0.72 13.34
CA GLU A 142 2.17 -2.12 12.93
C GLU A 142 3.15 -2.95 13.76
N ASP A 143 4.37 -2.46 14.00
CA ASP A 143 5.38 -3.22 14.75
C ASP A 143 4.99 -3.37 16.22
N ARG A 144 4.45 -2.32 16.87
CA ARG A 144 3.87 -2.44 18.22
C ARG A 144 2.77 -3.49 18.26
N PHE A 145 1.89 -3.50 17.27
CA PHE A 145 0.78 -4.45 17.20
C PHE A 145 1.30 -5.89 17.05
N LYS A 146 2.29 -6.14 16.19
CA LYS A 146 2.89 -7.47 16.02
C LYS A 146 3.53 -7.97 17.32
N VAL A 147 4.24 -7.10 18.04
CA VAL A 147 4.87 -7.44 19.33
C VAL A 147 3.79 -7.75 20.37
N GLU A 148 2.77 -6.90 20.49
CA GLU A 148 1.70 -7.05 21.50
C GLU A 148 0.99 -8.40 21.40
N PHE A 149 0.73 -8.90 20.20
CA PHE A 149 0.03 -10.19 19.97
C PHE A 149 0.97 -11.34 19.57
N THR A 150 2.29 -11.13 19.65
CA THR A 150 3.33 -12.10 19.26
C THR A 150 3.05 -12.72 17.87
N LEU A 151 2.88 -11.87 16.86
CA LEU A 151 2.52 -12.26 15.49
C LEU A 151 3.78 -12.36 14.62
N LEU A 152 4.26 -13.59 14.42
CA LEU A 152 5.49 -13.87 13.66
C LEU A 152 5.18 -14.06 12.16
N GLU A 153 3.94 -14.37 11.83
CA GLU A 153 3.47 -14.75 10.50
C GLU A 153 2.93 -13.57 9.68
N ALA A 154 3.20 -12.33 10.13
CA ALA A 154 2.62 -11.11 9.58
C ALA A 154 3.36 -10.60 8.32
N GLU A 155 2.61 -10.28 7.27
CA GLU A 155 3.11 -9.51 6.12
C GLU A 155 3.17 -8.00 6.47
N SER A 156 4.18 -7.30 5.96
CA SER A 156 4.31 -5.85 6.20
C SER A 156 3.30 -5.02 5.42
N PHE A 157 2.99 -3.81 5.90
CA PHE A 157 2.18 -2.85 5.15
C PHE A 157 2.69 -2.61 3.73
N LYS A 158 4.00 -2.35 3.60
CA LYS A 158 4.64 -2.07 2.31
C LYS A 158 4.46 -3.22 1.32
N SER A 159 4.74 -4.46 1.75
CA SER A 159 4.58 -5.64 0.89
C SER A 159 3.14 -5.81 0.43
N HIS A 160 2.20 -5.74 1.39
CA HIS A 160 0.79 -5.94 1.08
C HIS A 160 0.23 -4.86 0.13
N PHE A 161 0.54 -3.59 0.40
CA PHE A 161 0.12 -2.45 -0.40
C PHE A 161 0.65 -2.57 -1.84
N ASN A 162 1.96 -2.78 -2.01
CA ASN A 162 2.58 -2.93 -3.33
C ASN A 162 1.98 -4.09 -4.12
N ARG A 163 1.70 -5.21 -3.45
CA ARG A 163 1.09 -6.39 -4.08
C ARG A 163 -0.34 -6.13 -4.55
N ILE A 164 -1.16 -5.45 -3.75
CA ILE A 164 -2.54 -5.12 -4.15
C ILE A 164 -2.53 -4.12 -5.31
N ILE A 165 -1.79 -3.01 -5.17
CA ILE A 165 -1.72 -1.98 -6.22
C ILE A 165 -1.15 -2.56 -7.51
N GLY A 166 -0.06 -3.33 -7.43
CA GLY A 166 0.56 -3.95 -8.59
C GLY A 166 -0.38 -4.90 -9.32
N LYS A 167 -1.17 -5.72 -8.61
CA LYS A 167 -2.19 -6.58 -9.24
C LYS A 167 -3.27 -5.77 -9.96
N ASN A 168 -3.78 -4.71 -9.35
CA ASN A 168 -4.81 -3.88 -9.96
C ASN A 168 -4.29 -3.15 -11.20
N LEU A 169 -3.15 -2.46 -11.09
CA LEU A 169 -2.57 -1.72 -12.22
C LEU A 169 -2.11 -2.64 -13.36
N LYS A 170 -1.64 -3.86 -13.05
CA LYS A 170 -1.36 -4.88 -14.07
C LYS A 170 -2.61 -5.20 -14.89
N ASN A 171 -3.76 -5.37 -14.23
CA ASN A 171 -5.02 -5.66 -14.91
C ASN A 171 -5.51 -4.45 -15.72
N THR A 172 -5.37 -3.23 -15.18
CA THR A 172 -5.79 -1.99 -15.85
C THR A 172 -4.95 -1.72 -17.10
N PHE A 173 -3.62 -1.73 -16.99
CA PHE A 173 -2.74 -1.37 -18.10
C PHE A 173 -2.37 -2.55 -19.01
N LYS A 174 -2.67 -3.79 -18.59
CA LYS A 174 -2.22 -5.03 -19.23
C LYS A 174 -0.69 -5.10 -19.42
N LYS A 175 0.05 -4.43 -18.52
CA LYS A 175 1.52 -4.39 -18.49
C LYS A 175 2.02 -5.13 -17.25
N SER A 176 3.16 -5.81 -17.37
CA SER A 176 3.72 -6.60 -16.27
C SER A 176 4.66 -5.76 -15.40
N PRO A 177 4.68 -6.01 -14.07
CA PRO A 177 5.69 -5.42 -13.21
C PRO A 177 7.10 -5.94 -13.53
N GLU A 178 8.11 -5.07 -13.53
CA GLU A 178 9.53 -5.38 -13.74
C GLU A 178 10.35 -4.87 -12.55
N PHE A 179 11.16 -5.73 -11.94
CA PHE A 179 11.87 -5.43 -10.68
C PHE A 179 13.29 -4.93 -10.89
N THR A 180 13.92 -5.27 -12.02
CA THR A 180 15.32 -4.93 -12.27
C THR A 180 15.45 -3.64 -13.08
N TYR A 181 14.71 -3.52 -14.18
CA TYR A 181 14.83 -2.39 -15.11
C TYR A 181 13.47 -1.80 -15.52
N PRO A 182 12.68 -1.29 -14.57
CA PRO A 182 11.38 -0.71 -14.88
C PRO A 182 11.50 0.54 -15.75
N ASP A 183 10.60 0.70 -16.72
CA ASP A 183 10.46 1.92 -17.51
C ASP A 183 9.91 3.06 -16.63
N VAL A 184 8.97 2.71 -15.73
CA VAL A 184 8.37 3.63 -14.78
C VAL A 184 8.35 3.02 -13.38
N LEU A 185 9.02 3.67 -12.43
CA LEU A 185 8.88 3.36 -11.01
C LEU A 185 7.87 4.33 -10.38
N ILE A 186 6.78 3.78 -9.85
CA ILE A 186 5.68 4.51 -9.22
C ILE A 186 5.85 4.40 -7.69
N ILE A 187 6.16 5.51 -7.03
CA ILE A 187 6.43 5.56 -5.59
C ILE A 187 5.26 6.22 -4.86
N TYR A 188 4.61 5.47 -3.97
CA TYR A 188 3.54 5.97 -3.10
C TYR A 188 4.09 6.38 -1.74
N PHE A 189 3.99 7.66 -1.41
CA PHE A 189 4.21 8.16 -0.05
C PHE A 189 2.86 8.17 0.68
N ILE A 190 2.75 7.37 1.74
CA ILE A 190 1.45 7.03 2.34
C ILE A 190 1.42 7.51 3.79
N GLY A 191 0.55 8.47 4.08
CA GLY A 191 0.08 8.78 5.43
C GLY A 191 -1.36 8.31 5.63
N PHE A 192 -1.87 8.48 6.84
CA PHE A 192 -3.27 8.17 7.15
C PHE A 192 -4.26 9.18 6.55
N GLU A 193 -3.90 10.46 6.54
CA GLU A 193 -4.76 11.54 6.04
C GLU A 193 -4.53 11.84 4.56
N ALA A 194 -3.28 11.75 4.11
CA ALA A 194 -2.88 12.17 2.77
C ALA A 194 -1.87 11.20 2.15
N PHE A 195 -1.79 11.24 0.82
CA PHE A 195 -0.80 10.48 0.07
C PHE A 195 -0.31 11.23 -1.17
N LYS A 196 0.95 11.01 -1.52
CA LYS A 196 1.61 11.52 -2.72
C LYS A 196 2.04 10.37 -3.62
N VAL A 197 1.99 10.58 -4.92
CA VAL A 197 2.52 9.66 -5.92
C VAL A 197 3.63 10.39 -6.67
N GLU A 198 4.80 9.77 -6.73
CA GLU A 198 5.94 10.25 -7.53
C GLU A 198 6.29 9.22 -8.58
N LEU A 199 6.68 9.70 -9.76
CA LEU A 199 7.14 8.85 -10.85
C LEU A 199 8.63 9.06 -11.06
N VAL A 200 9.35 7.96 -11.18
CA VAL A 200 10.73 7.94 -11.66
C VAL A 200 10.72 7.26 -13.03
N LEU A 201 10.93 8.06 -14.06
CA LEU A 201 10.97 7.60 -15.45
C LEU A 201 12.39 7.20 -15.82
N LYS A 202 12.53 6.04 -16.44
CA LYS A 202 13.81 5.57 -16.96
C LYS A 202 14.26 6.48 -18.11
N SER A 203 15.47 7.01 -18.03
CA SER A 203 16.03 7.83 -19.11
C SER A 203 16.22 7.00 -20.37
N LEU A 204 15.85 7.58 -21.51
CA LEU A 204 16.20 7.06 -22.83
C LEU A 204 17.56 7.61 -23.23
N PHE A 205 18.44 6.73 -23.69
CA PHE A 205 19.75 7.11 -24.22
C PHE A 205 19.71 7.03 -25.74
N ILE A 206 19.94 8.15 -26.41
CA ILE A 206 20.02 8.21 -27.87
C ILE A 206 21.50 8.20 -28.26
N PHE A 207 21.86 7.28 -29.14
CA PHE A 207 23.19 7.21 -29.73
C PHE A 207 23.12 7.63 -31.20
N ALA A 208 23.96 8.57 -31.59
CA ALA A 208 24.08 9.03 -32.97
C ALA A 208 25.54 9.40 -33.28
N LYS A 209 25.86 9.48 -34.58
CA LYS A 209 27.11 10.06 -35.07
C LYS A 209 26.80 11.41 -35.69
N TYR A 210 27.61 12.42 -35.37
CA TYR A 210 27.52 13.74 -35.97
C TYR A 210 28.83 14.07 -36.69
N ASN A 211 28.74 14.91 -37.73
CA ASN A 211 29.91 15.47 -38.40
C ASN A 211 30.11 16.91 -37.94
N LYS A 212 31.27 17.20 -37.37
CA LYS A 212 31.66 18.55 -36.98
C LYS A 212 32.42 19.23 -38.11
N LEU A 213 31.71 20.03 -38.92
CA LEU A 213 32.28 20.67 -40.12
C LEU A 213 32.92 22.04 -39.85
N VAL A 214 32.54 22.71 -38.75
CA VAL A 214 33.02 24.06 -38.42
C VAL A 214 34.16 23.98 -37.39
N ARG A 215 35.27 24.68 -37.68
CA ARG A 215 36.38 24.88 -36.73
C ARG A 215 36.03 26.00 -35.74
N GLY A 216 36.46 25.86 -34.49
CA GLY A 216 36.28 26.89 -33.45
C GLY A 216 35.06 26.70 -32.54
N ILE A 217 34.11 25.81 -32.87
CA ILE A 217 33.03 25.44 -31.95
C ILE A 217 33.51 24.32 -30.99
N PRO A 218 33.29 24.41 -29.67
CA PRO A 218 33.65 23.35 -28.72
C PRO A 218 32.69 22.15 -28.81
N GLN A 219 33.10 21.02 -28.19
CA GLN A 219 32.28 19.81 -28.13
C GLN A 219 31.12 19.94 -27.15
N THR A 220 31.42 20.37 -25.93
CA THR A 220 30.45 20.65 -24.86
C THR A 220 30.27 22.15 -24.70
N HIS A 221 29.24 22.57 -23.98
CA HIS A 221 29.08 23.97 -23.58
C HIS A 221 30.19 24.39 -22.59
N TRP A 222 30.71 25.62 -22.73
CA TRP A 222 31.77 26.15 -21.86
C TRP A 222 31.27 27.41 -21.16
N PHE A 223 31.17 27.35 -19.84
CA PHE A 223 30.81 28.52 -19.02
C PHE A 223 31.91 29.59 -19.07
N CYS A 224 31.51 30.86 -19.04
CA CYS A 224 32.44 31.97 -18.87
C CYS A 224 33.21 31.80 -17.55
N LYS A 225 34.55 31.85 -17.61
CA LYS A 225 35.42 31.64 -16.46
C LYS A 225 35.19 32.64 -15.32
N ASN A 226 34.77 33.86 -15.64
CA ASN A 226 34.55 34.93 -14.66
C ASN A 226 33.24 34.75 -13.89
N CYS A 227 32.13 34.52 -14.60
CA CYS A 227 30.79 34.46 -13.97
C CYS A 227 30.25 33.04 -13.76
N ARG A 228 30.95 32.01 -14.24
CA ARG A 228 30.57 30.58 -14.14
C ARG A 228 29.13 30.30 -14.59
N GLY A 229 28.73 30.89 -15.73
CA GLY A 229 27.39 30.68 -16.30
C GLY A 229 26.35 31.74 -15.93
N LYS A 230 26.62 32.64 -14.96
CA LYS A 230 25.62 33.64 -14.52
C LYS A 230 25.36 34.79 -15.51
N GLY A 231 26.29 35.06 -16.43
CA GLY A 231 26.31 36.27 -17.26
C GLY A 231 27.07 37.42 -16.60
N CYS A 232 27.94 38.09 -17.37
CA CYS A 232 28.64 39.32 -16.98
C CYS A 232 29.05 40.11 -18.22
N GLU A 233 29.45 41.37 -18.04
CA GLU A 233 29.88 42.26 -19.13
C GLU A 233 30.95 41.63 -20.03
N LEU A 234 31.93 40.90 -19.45
CA LEU A 234 33.01 40.25 -20.20
C LEU A 234 32.56 39.15 -21.17
N CYS A 235 31.39 38.55 -20.94
CA CYS A 235 30.80 37.56 -21.85
C CYS A 235 29.56 38.11 -22.56
N ASN A 236 29.40 39.45 -22.59
CA ASN A 236 28.20 40.12 -23.08
C ASN A 236 26.91 39.54 -22.48
N PHE A 237 26.93 39.25 -21.17
CA PHE A 237 25.83 38.66 -20.40
C PHE A 237 25.35 37.27 -20.85
N SER A 238 26.04 36.61 -21.78
CA SER A 238 25.67 35.26 -22.24
C SER A 238 25.93 34.15 -21.21
N GLY A 239 26.86 34.39 -20.28
CA GLY A 239 27.32 33.39 -19.33
C GLY A 239 28.24 32.31 -19.95
N LYS A 240 28.52 32.38 -21.26
CA LYS A 240 29.30 31.39 -21.99
C LYS A 240 30.63 31.95 -22.49
N GLN A 241 31.62 31.08 -22.65
CA GLN A 241 32.91 31.42 -23.27
C GLN A 241 32.85 31.33 -24.80
N TYR A 242 32.07 30.38 -25.32
CA TYR A 242 31.73 30.25 -26.74
C TYR A 242 30.21 30.29 -26.88
N LEU A 243 29.69 30.92 -27.94
CA LEU A 243 28.25 31.15 -28.11
C LEU A 243 27.42 29.85 -28.18
N THR A 244 27.97 28.81 -28.81
CA THR A 244 27.32 27.50 -28.97
C THR A 244 28.37 26.38 -28.93
N SER A 245 27.90 25.15 -28.76
CA SER A 245 28.69 23.92 -28.82
C SER A 245 27.98 22.86 -29.66
N VAL A 246 28.66 21.75 -29.96
CA VAL A 246 28.04 20.62 -30.67
C VAL A 246 26.92 19.98 -29.84
N GLU A 247 27.05 19.94 -28.52
CA GLU A 247 26.04 19.43 -27.58
C GLU A 247 24.71 20.21 -27.65
N GLU A 248 24.77 21.49 -28.01
CA GLU A 248 23.60 22.39 -28.05
C GLU A 248 22.94 22.47 -29.43
N LEU A 249 23.49 21.78 -30.45
CA LEU A 249 23.00 21.72 -31.83
C LEU A 249 22.23 20.42 -32.08
#